data_AF-A0A0F9A493-F1
#
_entry.id   AF-A0A0F9A493-F1
#
_cell.length_a   1.000
_cell.length_b   1.000
_cell.length_c   1.000
_cell.angle_alpha   90.00
_cell.angle_beta   90.00
_cell.angle_gamma   90.00
#
_symmetry.space_group_name_H-M   'P 1'
#
loop_
_entity.id
_entity.type
_entity.pdbx_description
1 polymer ?
#
loop_
_entity_poly.entity_id
_entity_poly.type
_entity_poly.pdbx_seq_one_letter_code
_entity_poly.pdbx_strand_id
1 'polypeptide(L)'
;GNGTVSNPGYKAAGINIQVLAPTKVTQDVTVVVTDDGALSEATMKYNIEQAISNYINNLWLGGDIIRNSLIKVIMAVDGVDDISLTTPATNITINFNQIARTGTITVTFS
;
A
#
# COMPACT_ATOMS: atom_id res chain seq x y z
N GLY A 1 32.75 2.95 3.30
CA GLY A 1 32.54 2.67 4.74
C GLY A 1 31.53 1.56 4.85
N ASN A 2 31.72 0.61 5.78
CA ASN A 2 30.88 -0.58 5.90
C ASN A 2 29.72 -0.43 6.92
N GLY A 3 29.45 0.79 7.40
CA GLY A 3 28.27 1.09 8.22
C GLY A 3 28.30 0.52 9.64
N THR A 4 29.47 0.06 10.12
CA THR A 4 29.66 -0.38 11.50
C THR A 4 30.05 0.81 12.41
N VAL A 5 29.83 0.71 13.73
CA VAL A 5 30.26 1.73 14.72
C VAL A 5 31.76 2.04 14.64
N SER A 6 32.56 1.10 14.16
CA SER A 6 34.01 1.25 13.97
C SER A 6 34.38 1.92 12.64
N ASN A 7 33.47 2.02 11.68
CA ASN A 7 33.74 2.60 10.37
C ASN A 7 32.47 3.24 9.74
N PRO A 8 31.97 4.36 10.32
CA PRO A 8 30.64 4.93 10.03
C PRO A 8 30.47 5.51 8.62
N GLY A 9 31.52 5.54 7.80
CA GLY A 9 31.50 6.16 6.48
C GLY A 9 31.73 7.67 6.58
N TYR A 10 32.69 8.15 5.78
CA TYR A 10 33.12 9.53 5.81
C TYR A 10 32.03 10.43 5.20
N LYS A 11 31.32 11.17 6.04
CA LYS A 11 30.56 12.35 5.62
C LYS A 11 31.38 13.59 5.97
N ALA A 12 31.39 14.58 5.08
CA ALA A 12 32.14 15.81 5.29
C ALA A 12 31.72 16.50 6.61
N ALA A 13 32.70 17.02 7.36
CA ALA A 13 32.44 17.72 8.61
C ALA A 13 31.51 18.92 8.35
N GLY A 14 30.37 18.97 9.04
CA GLY A 14 29.35 20.02 8.91
C GLY A 14 27.96 19.54 8.48
N ILE A 15 27.80 18.28 8.04
CA ILE A 15 26.49 17.73 7.68
C ILE A 15 25.87 17.05 8.91
N ASN A 16 24.82 17.67 9.47
CA ASN A 16 24.04 17.08 10.54
C ASN A 16 22.99 16.14 9.93
N ILE A 17 23.08 14.83 10.22
CA ILE A 17 22.06 13.85 9.80
C ILE A 17 21.31 13.40 11.03
N GLN A 18 20.02 13.68 11.04
CA GLN A 18 19.10 13.15 12.02
C GLN A 18 18.31 12.02 11.37
N VAL A 19 18.40 10.83 11.95
CA VAL A 19 17.57 9.69 11.55
C VAL A 19 16.30 9.78 12.38
N LEU A 20 15.20 10.20 11.74
CA LEU A 20 13.88 10.23 12.36
C LEU A 20 13.04 9.08 11.82
N ALA A 21 12.34 8.37 12.71
CA ALA A 21 11.39 7.34 12.31
C ALA A 21 10.16 8.00 11.63
N PRO A 22 9.71 7.50 10.48
CA PRO A 22 8.55 8.06 9.80
C PRO A 22 7.25 7.78 10.56
N THR A 23 6.31 8.72 10.48
CA THR A 23 4.97 8.54 11.07
C THR A 23 4.14 7.60 10.19
N LYS A 24 3.52 6.57 10.79
CA LYS A 24 2.71 5.61 10.05
C LYS A 24 1.32 6.18 9.80
N VAL A 25 0.85 6.12 8.56
CA VAL A 25 -0.52 6.45 8.15
C VAL A 25 -1.17 5.16 7.69
N THR A 26 -2.13 4.66 8.47
CA THR A 26 -2.90 3.47 8.13
C THR A 26 -4.07 3.85 7.24
N GLN A 27 -4.19 3.18 6.09
CA GLN A 27 -5.30 3.38 5.17
C GLN A 27 -6.17 2.13 5.11
N ASP A 28 -7.43 2.28 5.51
CA ASP A 28 -8.44 1.24 5.35
C ASP A 28 -8.91 1.17 3.90
N VAL A 29 -9.24 -0.03 3.44
CA VAL A 29 -9.71 -0.28 2.07
C VAL A 29 -11.00 -1.09 2.12
N THR A 30 -12.05 -0.57 1.51
CA THR A 30 -13.35 -1.25 1.41
C THR A 30 -13.76 -1.33 -0.04
N VAL A 31 -13.88 -2.55 -0.55
CA VAL A 31 -14.21 -2.84 -1.94
C VAL A 31 -15.32 -3.89 -2.05
N VAL A 32 -16.27 -3.61 -2.93
CA VAL A 32 -17.25 -4.59 -3.41
C VAL A 32 -16.78 -5.10 -4.76
N VAL A 33 -16.77 -6.41 -4.94
CA VAL A 33 -16.25 -7.07 -6.14
C VAL A 33 -17.37 -7.89 -6.78
N THR A 34 -17.51 -7.78 -8.09
CA THR A 34 -18.35 -8.66 -8.90
C THR A 34 -17.47 -9.71 -9.54
N ASP A 35 -17.79 -10.98 -9.29
CA ASP A 35 -17.03 -12.12 -9.77
C ASP A 35 -17.50 -12.58 -11.16
N ASP A 36 -16.57 -13.13 -11.93
CA ASP A 36 -16.88 -13.76 -13.21
C ASP A 36 -17.31 -15.24 -13.07
N GLY A 37 -17.28 -15.77 -11.84
CA GLY A 37 -17.56 -17.17 -11.50
C GLY A 37 -16.45 -18.17 -11.87
N ALA A 38 -15.28 -17.71 -12.31
CA ALA A 38 -14.18 -18.58 -12.72
C ALA A 38 -13.38 -19.14 -11.53
N LEU A 39 -13.38 -18.44 -10.39
CA LEU A 39 -12.62 -18.79 -9.19
C LEU A 39 -13.49 -18.73 -7.94
N SER A 40 -13.08 -19.47 -6.89
CA SER A 40 -13.79 -19.40 -5.61
C SER A 40 -13.60 -18.04 -4.95
N GLU A 41 -14.67 -17.48 -4.39
CA GLU A 41 -14.67 -16.21 -3.64
C GLU A 41 -13.59 -16.15 -2.56
N ALA A 42 -13.33 -17.27 -1.88
CA ALA A 42 -12.31 -17.35 -0.82
C ALA A 42 -10.89 -17.15 -1.36
N THR A 43 -10.56 -17.78 -2.49
CA THR A 43 -9.26 -17.61 -3.15
C THR A 43 -9.12 -16.20 -3.70
N MET A 44 -10.16 -15.69 -4.36
CA MET A 44 -10.16 -14.35 -4.91
C MET A 44 -10.01 -13.28 -3.81
N LYS A 45 -10.74 -13.41 -2.70
CA LYS A 45 -10.60 -12.54 -1.53
C LYS A 45 -9.17 -12.49 -1.02
N TYR A 46 -8.54 -13.65 -0.83
CA TYR A 46 -7.15 -13.72 -0.39
C TYR A 46 -6.20 -13.02 -1.38
N ASN A 47 -6.36 -13.27 -2.68
CA ASN A 47 -5.53 -12.66 -3.71
C ASN A 47 -5.69 -11.13 -3.74
N ILE A 48 -6.91 -10.62 -3.60
CA ILE A 48 -7.21 -9.18 -3.52
C ILE A 48 -6.57 -8.56 -2.27
N GLU A 49 -6.73 -9.19 -1.11
CA GLU A 49 -6.13 -8.71 0.14
C GLU A 49 -4.59 -8.66 0.05
N GLN A 50 -3.97 -9.67 -0.57
CA GLN A 50 -2.53 -9.68 -0.84
C GLN A 50 -2.13 -8.59 -1.84
N ALA A 51 -2.88 -8.40 -2.92
CA ALA A 51 -2.59 -7.39 -3.94
C ALA A 51 -2.65 -5.97 -3.36
N ILE A 52 -3.68 -5.66 -2.56
CA ILE A 52 -3.83 -4.38 -1.86
C ILE A 52 -2.69 -4.18 -0.86
N SER A 53 -2.42 -5.20 -0.04
CA SER A 53 -1.35 -5.14 0.97
C SER A 53 0.02 -4.93 0.33
N ASN A 54 0.29 -5.59 -0.79
CA ASN A 54 1.53 -5.44 -1.53
C ASN A 54 1.64 -4.06 -2.17
N TYR A 55 0.56 -3.52 -2.74
CA TYR A 55 0.58 -2.17 -3.30
C TYR A 55 0.91 -1.13 -2.23
N ILE A 56 0.18 -1.13 -1.10
CA ILE A 56 0.34 -0.10 -0.07
C ILE A 56 1.68 -0.25 0.67
N ASN A 57 2.08 -1.47 1.02
CA ASN A 57 3.31 -1.68 1.80
C ASN A 57 4.61 -1.47 1.00
N ASN A 58 4.55 -1.53 -0.33
CA ASN A 58 5.69 -1.23 -1.21
C ASN A 58 5.76 0.25 -1.61
N LEU A 59 4.84 1.10 -1.16
CA LEU A 59 4.96 2.54 -1.36
C LEU A 59 6.18 3.07 -0.59
N TRP A 60 7.00 3.81 -1.31
CA TRP A 60 8.08 4.63 -0.78
C TRP A 60 7.57 5.67 0.23
N LEU A 61 8.49 6.20 1.05
CA LEU A 61 8.19 7.24 2.02
C LEU A 61 7.63 8.49 1.30
N GLY A 62 6.49 9.00 1.75
CA GLY A 62 5.78 10.09 1.06
C GLY A 62 5.10 9.67 -0.24
N GLY A 63 4.98 8.36 -0.51
CA GLY A 63 4.22 7.85 -1.65
C GLY A 63 2.72 7.98 -1.42
N ASP A 64 2.06 8.75 -2.28
CA ASP A 64 0.61 8.91 -2.28
C ASP A 64 -0.11 7.60 -2.63
N ILE A 65 -1.27 7.39 -2.01
CA ILE A 65 -2.17 6.28 -2.33
C ILE A 65 -3.13 6.76 -3.41
N ILE A 66 -2.93 6.29 -4.63
CA ILE A 66 -3.75 6.68 -5.79
C ILE A 66 -4.92 5.70 -5.92
N ARG A 67 -6.15 6.23 -5.88
CA ARG A 67 -7.38 5.43 -5.98
C ARG A 67 -7.41 4.58 -7.24
N ASN A 68 -7.07 5.17 -8.39
CA ASN A 68 -7.08 4.46 -9.68
C ASN A 68 -6.00 3.37 -9.75
N SER A 69 -4.87 3.55 -9.07
CA SER A 69 -3.84 2.51 -8.99
C SER A 69 -4.29 1.34 -8.15
N LEU A 70 -5.00 1.58 -7.03
CA LEU A 70 -5.64 0.52 -6.25
C LEU A 70 -6.64 -0.26 -7.09
N ILE A 71 -7.54 0.42 -7.80
CA ILE A 71 -8.53 -0.20 -8.71
C ILE A 71 -7.82 -1.09 -9.73
N LYS A 72 -6.79 -0.57 -10.39
CA LYS A 72 -6.01 -1.33 -11.38
C LYS A 72 -5.37 -2.60 -10.78
N VAL A 73 -4.84 -2.51 -9.57
CA VAL A 73 -4.21 -3.66 -8.90
C VAL A 73 -5.25 -4.72 -8.53
N ILE A 74 -6.46 -4.32 -8.12
CA ILE A 74 -7.53 -5.25 -7.78
C ILE A 74 -8.10 -5.91 -9.04
N MET A 75 -8.35 -5.14 -10.10
CA MET A 75 -8.84 -5.67 -11.39
C MET A 75 -7.81 -6.56 -12.11
N ALA A 76 -6.53 -6.49 -11.74
CA ALA A 76 -5.50 -7.38 -12.26
C ALA A 76 -5.53 -8.78 -11.60
N VAL A 77 -6.38 -8.99 -10.58
CA VAL A 77 -6.59 -10.30 -9.98
C VAL A 77 -7.53 -11.10 -10.88
N ASP A 78 -7.14 -12.33 -11.19
CA ASP A 78 -7.97 -13.25 -11.97
C ASP A 78 -9.32 -13.47 -11.28
N GLY A 79 -10.40 -13.49 -12.08
CA GLY A 79 -11.77 -13.72 -11.61
C GLY A 79 -12.57 -12.46 -11.27
N VAL A 80 -11.95 -11.28 -11.33
CA VAL A 80 -12.61 -9.99 -11.05
C VAL A 80 -13.16 -9.41 -12.35
N ASP A 81 -14.48 -9.25 -12.45
CA ASP A 81 -15.14 -8.61 -13.60
C ASP A 81 -15.32 -7.10 -13.39
N ASP A 82 -15.88 -6.71 -12.25
CA ASP A 82 -16.08 -5.29 -11.87
C ASP A 82 -15.80 -5.04 -10.38
N ILE A 83 -15.51 -3.79 -10.03
CA ILE A 83 -15.25 -3.37 -8.65
C ILE A 83 -15.85 -2.01 -8.30
N SER A 84 -16.42 -1.93 -7.10
CA SER A 84 -16.85 -0.69 -6.47
C SER A 84 -16.01 -0.41 -5.22
N LEU A 85 -15.09 0.54 -5.34
CA LEU A 85 -14.22 0.98 -4.25
C LEU A 85 -14.86 2.14 -3.48
N THR A 86 -15.24 1.87 -2.23
CA THR A 86 -15.86 2.84 -1.30
C THR A 86 -14.81 3.63 -0.54
N THR A 87 -13.77 2.94 -0.04
CA THR A 87 -12.68 3.56 0.72
C THR A 87 -11.35 3.09 0.13
N PRO A 88 -10.42 4.01 -0.24
CA PRO A 88 -10.54 5.47 -0.18
C PRO A 88 -11.40 6.06 -1.32
N ALA A 89 -12.24 7.05 -1.00
CA ALA A 89 -13.11 7.72 -1.96
C ALA A 89 -12.35 8.65 -2.94
N THR A 90 -11.19 9.15 -2.50
CA THR A 90 -10.29 10.01 -3.28
C THR A 90 -8.84 9.56 -3.09
N ASN A 91 -7.92 10.14 -3.86
CA ASN A 91 -6.49 9.93 -3.62
C ASN A 91 -6.12 10.42 -2.22
N ILE A 92 -5.23 9.69 -1.54
CA ILE A 92 -4.74 10.05 -0.22
C ILE A 92 -3.31 10.52 -0.35
N THR A 93 -3.08 11.80 -0.06
CA THR A 93 -1.75 12.40 -0.08
C THR A 93 -1.01 12.06 1.21
N ILE A 94 0.21 11.55 1.08
CA ILE A 94 1.06 11.15 2.20
C ILE A 94 2.25 12.10 2.27
N ASN A 95 2.49 12.69 3.44
CA ASN A 95 3.60 13.63 3.58
C ASN A 95 4.96 12.92 3.48
N PHE A 96 6.01 13.66 3.11
CA PHE A 96 7.38 13.14 2.98
C PHE A 96 7.95 12.51 4.27
N ASN A 97 7.38 12.81 5.44
CA ASN A 97 7.75 12.22 6.72
C ASN A 97 6.83 11.07 7.16
N GLN A 98 5.93 10.64 6.29
CA GLN A 98 4.92 9.62 6.56
C GLN A 98 5.10 8.40 5.65
N ILE A 99 4.75 7.24 6.20
CA ILE A 99 4.72 5.97 5.48
C ILE A 99 3.30 5.41 5.47
N ALA A 100 2.79 5.12 4.28
CA ALA A 100 1.52 4.46 4.11
C ALA A 100 1.61 3.00 4.55
N ARG A 101 0.58 2.53 5.26
CA ARG A 101 0.43 1.13 5.66
C ARG A 101 -1.01 0.68 5.46
N THR A 102 -1.18 -0.58 5.09
CA THR A 102 -2.49 -1.22 5.04
C THR A 102 -3.12 -1.19 6.43
N GLY A 103 -4.35 -0.69 6.51
CA GLY A 103 -5.24 -0.82 7.66
C GLY A 103 -6.13 -2.05 7.52
N THR A 104 -7.41 -1.88 7.80
CA THR A 104 -8.43 -2.93 7.63
C THR A 104 -8.80 -3.06 6.16
N ILE A 105 -8.70 -4.27 5.61
CA ILE A 105 -9.18 -4.58 4.25
C ILE A 105 -10.51 -5.31 4.38
N THR A 106 -11.56 -4.72 3.81
CA THR A 106 -12.89 -5.31 3.74
C THR A 106 -13.22 -5.60 2.28
N VAL A 107 -13.32 -6.88 1.94
CA VAL A 107 -13.74 -7.36 0.62
C VAL A 107 -15.09 -8.06 0.77
N THR A 108 -16.06 -7.62 -0.02
CA THR A 108 -17.39 -8.21 -0.13
C THR A 108 -17.73 -8.52 -1.58
N PHE A 109 -18.45 -9.62 -1.82
CA PHE A 109 -18.92 -10.01 -3.15
C PHE A 109 -20.40 -9.63 -3.32
N SER A 110 -20.81 -9.30 -4.54
CA SER A 110 -22.18 -8.94 -4.91
C SER A 110 -22.76 -9.87 -5.96
#